data_AF-F8H068-F1
#
_entry.id   AF-F8H068-F1
#
_cell.length_a   1.000
_cell.length_b   1.000
_cell.length_c   1.000
_cell.angle_alpha   90.00
_cell.angle_beta   90.00
_cell.angle_gamma   90.00
#
_symmetry.space_group_name_H-M   'P 1'
#
loop_
_entity.id
_entity.type
_entity.pdbx_description
1 polymer ?
#
loop_
_entity_poly.entity_id
_entity_poly.type
_entity_poly.pdbx_seq_one_letter_code
_entity_poly.pdbx_strand_id
1 'polypeptide(L)'
;MNSNQTGTTLERLRRDWAVMTFYERFEQAVAIILSAVIAVIILVSLVQLIQIVFSLLIIDAFNPLDHKIFQSVFGMIMTLLIAMEFKHSIVRVALRRDSIIQVKTVILIGLIALSRKFVILDPDVDPAKVAALAGATLALGLTYWLLRERDDRIV
;
A
#
# COMPACT_ATOMS: atom_id res chain seq x y z
N MET A 1 -25.83 -1.80 -48.99
CA MET A 1 -25.90 -0.46 -48.38
C MET A 1 -26.98 -0.45 -47.30
N ASN A 2 -26.61 -0.34 -46.02
CA ASN A 2 -27.48 0.27 -45.02
C ASN A 2 -26.61 0.89 -43.91
N SER A 3 -26.33 2.18 -44.09
CA SER A 3 -25.63 3.05 -43.16
C SER A 3 -26.68 3.79 -42.33
N ASN A 4 -26.88 3.42 -41.05
CA ASN A 4 -27.59 4.26 -40.05
C ASN A 4 -27.50 3.68 -38.61
N GLN A 5 -26.30 3.59 -38.03
CA GLN A 5 -26.11 3.27 -36.60
C GLN A 5 -25.10 4.21 -35.88
N THR A 6 -25.05 5.48 -36.25
CA THR A 6 -24.10 6.48 -35.69
C THR A 6 -24.78 7.51 -34.78
N GLY A 7 -25.77 7.09 -33.98
CA GLY A 7 -26.65 8.02 -33.26
C GLY A 7 -26.68 7.99 -31.73
N THR A 8 -26.07 7.03 -31.01
CA THR A 8 -26.48 6.81 -29.59
C THR A 8 -25.39 6.44 -28.58
N THR A 9 -24.10 6.62 -28.90
CA THR A 9 -23.01 6.34 -27.94
C THR A 9 -22.58 7.60 -27.16
N LEU A 10 -22.57 8.76 -27.82
CA LEU A 10 -22.07 10.02 -27.23
C LEU A 10 -23.03 10.64 -26.20
N GLU A 11 -24.34 10.43 -26.32
CA GLU A 11 -25.32 10.97 -25.38
C GLU A 11 -25.45 10.17 -24.08
N ARG A 12 -25.05 8.89 -24.07
CA ARG A 12 -25.03 8.07 -22.86
C ARG A 12 -23.87 8.47 -21.94
N LEU A 13 -22.69 8.77 -22.52
CA LEU A 13 -21.52 9.23 -21.75
C LEU A 13 -21.75 10.58 -21.05
N ARG A 14 -22.53 11.48 -21.63
CA ARG A 14 -22.81 12.80 -21.03
C ARG A 14 -23.83 12.74 -19.89
N ARG A 15 -24.68 11.71 -19.85
CA ARG A 15 -25.74 11.56 -18.84
C ARG A 15 -25.19 11.04 -17.49
N ASP A 16 -24.13 10.24 -17.51
CA ASP A 16 -23.43 9.76 -16.30
C ASP A 16 -22.56 10.82 -15.63
N TRP A 17 -22.29 11.95 -16.31
CA TRP A 17 -21.49 13.06 -15.77
C TRP A 17 -22.32 14.05 -14.94
N ALA A 18 -23.64 14.06 -15.06
CA ALA A 18 -24.51 15.07 -14.47
C ALA A 18 -25.15 14.66 -13.13
N VAL A 19 -24.94 13.41 -12.68
CA VAL A 19 -25.43 12.93 -11.37
C VAL A 19 -24.30 12.27 -10.57
N MET A 20 -23.12 12.88 -10.61
CA MET A 20 -22.03 12.53 -9.70
C MET A 20 -22.30 13.25 -8.37
N THR A 21 -22.77 12.50 -7.37
CA THR A 21 -23.08 12.94 -6.01
C THR A 21 -21.92 13.75 -5.40
N PHE A 22 -22.25 14.76 -4.59
CA PHE A 22 -21.28 15.57 -3.83
C PHE A 22 -20.20 14.73 -3.11
N TYR A 23 -20.59 13.51 -2.71
CA TYR A 23 -19.74 12.50 -2.11
C TYR A 23 -18.52 12.11 -2.96
N GLU A 24 -18.69 11.85 -4.26
CA GLU A 24 -17.57 11.45 -5.13
C GLU A 24 -16.54 12.58 -5.34
N ARG A 25 -17.02 13.83 -5.43
CA ARG A 25 -16.13 15.00 -5.51
C ARG A 25 -15.32 15.17 -4.23
N PHE A 26 -15.93 14.91 -3.07
CA PHE A 26 -15.25 14.91 -1.79
C PHE A 26 -14.20 13.81 -1.70
N GLU A 27 -14.52 12.57 -2.09
CA GLU A 27 -13.55 11.46 -2.12
C GLU A 27 -12.37 11.77 -3.03
N GLN A 28 -12.61 12.33 -4.22
CA GLN A 28 -11.55 12.69 -5.15
C GLN A 28 -10.64 13.80 -4.61
N ALA A 29 -11.22 14.82 -3.95
CA ALA A 29 -10.44 15.86 -3.29
C ALA A 29 -9.56 15.29 -2.17
N VAL A 30 -10.11 14.42 -1.33
CA VAL A 30 -9.35 13.74 -0.25
C VAL A 30 -8.24 12.87 -0.83
N ALA A 31 -8.51 12.10 -1.88
CA ALA A 31 -7.52 11.24 -2.52
C ALA A 31 -6.34 12.04 -3.11
N ILE A 32 -6.61 13.20 -3.72
CA ILE A 32 -5.56 14.09 -4.25
C ILE A 32 -4.68 14.62 -3.11
N ILE A 33 -5.30 15.11 -2.03
CA ILE A 33 -4.56 15.63 -0.87
C ILE A 33 -3.72 14.53 -0.23
N LEU A 34 -4.29 13.35 0.01
CA LEU A 34 -3.57 12.20 0.57
C LEU A 34 -2.40 11.77 -0.34
N SER A 35 -2.62 11.69 -1.65
CA SER A 35 -1.58 11.34 -2.61
C SER A 35 -0.41 12.33 -2.60
N ALA A 36 -0.70 13.62 -2.48
CA ALA A 36 0.33 14.66 -2.37
C ALA A 36 1.13 14.53 -1.07
N VAL A 37 0.45 14.35 0.07
CA VAL A 37 1.12 14.18 1.38
C VAL A 37 2.01 12.94 1.38
N ILE A 38 1.49 11.80 0.90
CA ILE A 38 2.26 10.55 0.84
C ILE A 38 3.45 10.69 -0.11
N ALA A 39 3.31 11.38 -1.25
CA ALA A 39 4.42 11.64 -2.16
C ALA A 39 5.56 12.41 -1.49
N VAL A 40 5.24 13.44 -0.69
CA VAL A 40 6.24 14.19 0.09
C VAL A 40 6.93 13.28 1.12
N ILE A 41 6.17 12.47 1.85
CA ILE A 41 6.73 11.51 2.82
C ILE A 41 7.70 10.55 2.14
N ILE A 42 7.32 9.98 0.99
CA ILE A 42 8.18 9.06 0.23
C ILE A 42 9.51 9.74 -0.16
N LEU A 43 9.46 10.98 -0.68
CA LEU A 43 10.66 11.71 -1.07
C LEU A 43 11.60 11.96 0.12
N VAL A 44 11.05 12.43 1.24
CA VAL A 44 11.83 12.70 2.46
C VAL A 44 12.44 11.41 3.01
N SER A 45 11.65 10.34 3.13
CA SER A 45 12.13 9.05 3.62
C SER A 45 13.17 8.42 2.70
N LEU A 46 13.06 8.60 1.37
CA LEU A 46 14.04 8.10 0.41
C LEU A 46 15.39 8.80 0.57
N VAL A 47 15.39 10.14 0.68
CA VAL A 47 16.63 10.91 0.92
C VAL A 47 17.28 10.47 2.22
N GLN A 48 16.51 10.34 3.29
CA GLN A 48 17.02 9.90 4.60
C GLN A 48 17.61 8.48 4.52
N LEU A 49 16.95 7.55 3.82
CA LEU A 49 17.47 6.20 3.63
C LEU A 49 18.81 6.21 2.89
N ILE A 50 18.92 6.98 1.80
CA ILE A 50 20.16 7.11 1.02
C ILE A 50 21.29 7.66 1.91
N GLN A 51 21.02 8.70 2.69
CA GLN A 51 22.01 9.28 3.61
C GLN A 51 22.52 8.26 4.62
N ILE A 52 21.62 7.48 5.22
CA ILE A 52 21.97 6.46 6.21
C ILE A 52 22.79 5.34 5.56
N VAL A 53 22.33 4.81 4.43
CA VAL A 53 23.06 3.75 3.71
C VAL A 53 24.45 4.23 3.28
N PHE A 54 24.57 5.46 2.77
CA PHE A 54 25.84 6.03 2.36
C PHE A 54 26.80 6.22 3.54
N SER A 55 26.32 6.78 4.65
CA SER A 55 27.11 6.94 5.88
C SER A 55 27.62 5.58 6.37
N LEU A 56 26.75 4.58 6.45
CA LEU A 56 27.08 3.26 6.99
C LEU A 56 28.02 2.45 6.09
N LEU A 57 27.82 2.52 4.78
CA LEU A 57 28.60 1.74 3.81
C LEU A 57 30.01 2.30 3.58
N ILE A 58 30.20 3.61 3.73
CA ILE A 58 31.45 4.28 3.34
C ILE A 58 32.26 4.73 4.56
N ILE A 59 31.62 5.14 5.66
CA ILE A 59 32.30 5.69 6.84
C ILE A 59 32.56 4.61 7.89
N ASP A 60 31.62 3.68 8.10
CA ASP A 60 31.63 2.73 9.23
C ASP A 60 31.98 1.27 8.87
N ALA A 61 32.31 0.97 7.60
CA ALA A 61 32.54 -0.39 7.09
C ALA A 61 33.73 -1.16 7.72
N PHE A 62 34.35 -0.64 8.78
CA PHE A 62 35.37 -1.33 9.57
C PHE A 62 34.85 -2.01 10.85
N ASN A 63 33.59 -1.84 11.22
CA ASN A 63 32.96 -2.65 12.28
C ASN A 63 31.94 -3.61 11.66
N PRO A 64 32.09 -4.93 11.86
CA PRO A 64 31.25 -5.94 11.23
C PRO A 64 29.80 -5.76 11.68
N LEU A 65 28.97 -5.19 10.80
CA LEU A 65 27.52 -5.33 10.68
C LEU A 65 26.80 -5.68 11.99
N ASP A 66 26.66 -4.69 12.87
CA ASP A 66 25.75 -4.78 14.01
C ASP A 66 24.33 -5.05 13.47
N HIS A 67 23.71 -6.13 13.95
CA HIS A 67 22.36 -6.54 13.55
C HIS A 67 21.35 -5.39 13.66
N LYS A 68 21.53 -4.49 14.62
CA LYS A 68 20.65 -3.33 14.83
C LYS A 68 20.65 -2.36 13.64
N ILE A 69 21.79 -2.20 12.98
CA ILE A 69 21.93 -1.30 11.83
C ILE A 69 21.21 -1.88 10.62
N PHE A 70 21.41 -3.17 10.33
CA PHE A 70 20.73 -3.85 9.22
C PHE A 70 19.21 -3.84 9.42
N GLN A 71 18.73 -4.14 10.64
CA GLN A 71 17.31 -4.07 10.98
C GLN A 71 16.73 -2.66 10.79
N SER A 72 17.49 -1.61 11.14
CA SER A 72 17.06 -0.23 10.95
C SER A 72 16.90 0.12 9.47
N VAL A 73 17.92 -0.17 8.64
CA VAL A 73 17.88 0.07 7.19
C VAL A 73 16.73 -0.69 6.53
N PHE A 74 16.60 -1.98 6.82
CA PHE A 74 15.51 -2.79 6.26
C PHE A 74 14.14 -2.29 6.74
N GLY A 75 14.04 -1.89 8.00
CA GLY A 75 12.83 -1.30 8.57
C GLY A 75 12.39 -0.02 7.85
N MET A 76 13.35 0.84 7.45
CA MET A 76 13.09 2.04 6.65
C MET A 76 12.67 1.72 5.22
N ILE A 77 13.32 0.73 4.58
CA ILE A 77 12.93 0.24 3.25
C ILE A 77 11.49 -0.28 3.28
N MET A 78 11.12 -1.09 4.27
CA MET A 78 9.76 -1.60 4.42
C MET A 78 8.75 -0.47 4.62
N THR A 79 9.08 0.55 5.43
CA THR A 79 8.23 1.75 5.57
C THR A 79 8.02 2.46 4.24
N LEU A 80 9.05 2.58 3.39
CA LEU A 80 8.93 3.14 2.05
C LEU A 80 8.04 2.28 1.14
N LEU A 81 8.23 0.96 1.14
CA LEU A 81 7.38 0.04 0.36
C LEU A 81 5.90 0.17 0.76
N ILE A 82 5.62 0.24 2.06
CA ILE A 82 4.26 0.45 2.58
C ILE A 82 3.69 1.78 2.07
N ALA A 83 4.45 2.87 2.13
CA ALA A 83 4.00 4.18 1.67
C ALA A 83 3.73 4.21 0.15
N MET A 84 4.58 3.57 -0.65
CA MET A 84 4.40 3.44 -2.10
C MET A 84 3.17 2.62 -2.45
N GLU A 85 2.95 1.50 -1.75
CA GLU A 85 1.74 0.69 -1.91
C GLU A 85 0.48 1.44 -1.51
N PHE A 86 0.51 2.19 -0.39
CA PHE A 86 -0.62 3.05 0.00
C PHE A 86 -0.95 4.11 -1.04
N LYS A 87 0.07 4.81 -1.58
CA LYS A 87 -0.14 5.79 -2.66
C LYS A 87 -0.80 5.12 -3.87
N HIS A 88 -0.30 3.97 -4.30
CA HIS A 88 -0.85 3.24 -5.44
C HIS A 88 -2.28 2.75 -5.17
N SER A 89 -2.58 2.26 -3.96
CA SER A 89 -3.92 1.84 -3.55
C SER A 89 -4.91 3.02 -3.59
N ILE A 90 -4.55 4.17 -3.01
CA ILE A 90 -5.40 5.38 -3.00
C ILE A 90 -5.62 5.90 -4.41
N VAL A 91 -4.55 6.01 -5.21
CA VAL A 91 -4.63 6.50 -6.60
C VAL A 91 -5.49 5.57 -7.45
N ARG A 92 -5.38 4.25 -7.29
CA ARG A 92 -6.19 3.27 -8.01
C ARG A 92 -7.69 3.41 -7.69
N VAL A 93 -8.04 3.62 -6.42
CA VAL A 93 -9.43 3.87 -5.98
C VAL A 93 -9.95 5.20 -6.53
N ALA A 94 -9.11 6.24 -6.60
CA ALA A 94 -9.52 7.52 -7.18
C ALA A 94 -9.71 7.48 -8.72
N LEU A 95 -9.01 6.57 -9.41
CA LEU A 95 -9.03 6.46 -10.88
C LEU A 95 -10.12 5.51 -11.41
N ARG A 96 -10.47 4.45 -10.67
CA ARG A 96 -11.58 3.56 -11.03
C ARG A 96 -12.78 3.98 -10.20
N ARG A 97 -13.86 4.42 -10.85
CA ARG A 97 -15.14 4.79 -10.23
C ARG A 97 -15.89 3.61 -9.54
N ASP A 98 -15.15 2.63 -9.04
CA ASP A 98 -15.69 1.54 -8.23
C ASP A 98 -15.53 1.95 -6.77
N SER A 99 -16.65 2.30 -6.13
CA SER A 99 -16.74 2.82 -4.76
C SER A 99 -16.45 1.78 -3.67
N ILE A 100 -15.55 0.83 -3.91
CA ILE A 100 -15.14 -0.18 -2.94
C ILE A 100 -13.62 -0.20 -2.93
N ILE A 101 -13.04 0.34 -1.85
CA ILE A 101 -11.63 0.13 -1.51
C ILE A 101 -11.35 -1.36 -1.68
N GLN A 102 -10.43 -1.72 -2.58
CA GLN A 102 -10.08 -3.13 -2.82
C GLN A 102 -9.59 -3.74 -1.50
N VAL A 103 -10.48 -4.41 -0.77
CA VAL A 103 -10.23 -4.95 0.56
C VAL A 103 -9.00 -5.86 0.54
N LYS A 104 -8.82 -6.58 -0.57
CA LYS A 104 -7.65 -7.41 -0.87
C LYS A 104 -6.33 -6.63 -0.82
N THR A 105 -6.29 -5.43 -1.40
CA THR A 105 -5.10 -4.55 -1.39
C THR A 105 -4.79 -4.05 0.01
N VAL A 106 -5.82 -3.67 0.78
CA VAL A 106 -5.63 -3.23 2.18
C VAL A 106 -5.10 -4.35 3.06
N ILE A 107 -5.64 -5.57 2.91
CA ILE A 107 -5.14 -6.74 3.63
C ILE A 107 -3.69 -7.04 3.26
N LEU A 108 -3.33 -6.95 1.98
CA LEU A 108 -1.96 -7.15 1.53
C LEU A 108 -0.99 -6.12 2.13
N ILE A 109 -1.38 -4.85 2.18
CA ILE A 109 -0.62 -3.80 2.87
C ILE A 109 -0.48 -4.11 4.36
N GLY A 110 -1.53 -4.62 5.00
CA GLY A 110 -1.49 -5.09 6.40
C GLY A 110 -0.49 -6.23 6.62
N LEU A 111 -0.41 -7.20 5.70
CA LEU A 111 0.59 -8.28 5.75
C LEU A 111 2.02 -7.74 5.61
N ILE A 112 2.25 -6.80 4.70
CA ILE A 112 3.58 -6.13 4.56
C ILE A 112 3.91 -5.35 5.84
N ALA A 113 2.95 -4.67 6.45
CA ALA A 113 3.13 -3.94 7.69
C ALA A 113 3.45 -4.85 8.89
N LEU A 114 2.82 -6.03 8.97
CA LEU A 114 3.17 -7.05 9.96
C LEU A 114 4.57 -7.62 9.70
N SER A 115 4.93 -7.89 8.45
CA SER A 115 6.26 -8.38 8.08
C SER A 115 7.37 -7.44 8.59
N ARG A 116 7.18 -6.11 8.51
CA ARG A 116 8.11 -5.13 9.10
C ARG A 116 8.32 -5.36 10.61
N LYS A 117 7.28 -5.72 11.37
CA LYS A 117 7.40 -6.00 12.81
C LYS A 117 8.21 -7.26 13.11
N PHE A 118 8.25 -8.24 12.19
CA PHE A 118 9.13 -9.40 12.33
C PHE A 118 10.58 -9.08 12.04
N VAL A 119 10.86 -8.23 11.04
CA VAL A 119 12.24 -7.94 10.67
C VAL A 119 12.96 -7.09 11.72
N ILE A 120 12.23 -6.21 12.41
CA ILE A 120 12.77 -5.34 13.47
C ILE A 120 12.66 -6.03 14.85
N LEU A 121 12.32 -7.33 14.88
CA LEU A 121 12.21 -8.06 16.12
C LEU A 121 13.61 -8.35 16.67
N ASP A 122 13.87 -7.93 17.91
CA ASP A 122 15.12 -8.20 18.61
C ASP A 122 15.19 -9.69 18.99
N PRO A 123 16.34 -10.38 18.91
CA PRO A 123 16.49 -11.76 19.37
C PRO A 123 16.14 -12.00 20.85
N ASP A 124 16.19 -10.98 21.73
CA ASP A 124 15.90 -11.13 23.17
C ASP A 124 14.45 -10.80 23.56
N VAL A 125 13.50 -10.99 22.64
CA VAL A 125 12.09 -10.70 22.89
C VAL A 125 11.37 -11.82 23.63
N ASP A 126 10.43 -11.43 24.49
CA ASP A 126 9.52 -12.35 25.16
C ASP A 126 8.82 -13.28 24.14
N PRO A 127 8.91 -14.62 24.30
CA PRO A 127 8.25 -15.59 23.44
C PRO A 127 6.75 -15.30 23.24
N ALA A 128 6.08 -14.71 24.23
CA ALA A 128 4.68 -14.32 24.12
C ALA A 128 4.43 -13.28 23.02
N LYS A 129 5.37 -12.33 22.82
CA LYS A 129 5.26 -11.32 21.75
C LYS A 129 5.42 -11.94 20.36
N VAL A 130 6.34 -12.89 20.23
CA VAL A 130 6.55 -13.63 18.98
C VAL A 130 5.32 -14.45 18.62
N ALA A 131 4.75 -15.15 19.61
CA ALA A 131 3.52 -15.92 19.44
C ALA A 131 2.33 -15.02 19.04
N ALA A 132 2.20 -13.84 19.65
CA ALA A 132 1.17 -12.87 19.30
C ALA A 132 1.31 -12.35 17.86
N LEU A 133 2.52 -12.02 17.42
CA LEU A 133 2.79 -11.61 16.04
C LEU A 133 2.52 -12.73 15.03
N ALA A 134 2.92 -13.97 15.35
CA ALA A 134 2.64 -15.14 14.53
C ALA A 134 1.13 -15.38 14.40
N GLY A 135 0.39 -15.33 15.52
CA GLY A 135 -1.07 -15.45 15.54
C GLY A 135 -1.77 -14.37 14.70
N ALA A 136 -1.36 -13.11 14.84
CA ALA A 136 -1.89 -12.01 14.04
C ALA A 136 -1.63 -12.21 12.53
N THR A 137 -0.44 -12.71 12.18
CA THR A 137 -0.05 -12.97 10.79
C THR A 137 -0.84 -14.12 10.19
N LEU A 138 -1.03 -15.20 10.94
CA LEU A 138 -1.87 -16.32 10.53
C LEU A 138 -3.33 -15.90 10.34
N ALA A 139 -3.88 -15.07 11.25
CA ALA A 139 -5.24 -14.55 11.14
C ALA A 139 -5.43 -13.67 9.89
N LEU A 140 -4.50 -12.76 9.61
CA LEU A 140 -4.54 -11.94 8.38
C LEU A 140 -4.32 -12.79 7.13
N GLY A 141 -3.40 -13.75 7.17
CA GLY A 141 -3.14 -14.67 6.07
C GLY A 141 -4.36 -15.54 5.72
N LEU A 142 -5.07 -16.04 6.74
CA LEU A 142 -6.30 -16.79 6.56
C LEU A 142 -7.42 -15.92 5.98
N THR A 143 -7.54 -14.67 6.45
CA THR A 143 -8.50 -13.69 5.92
C THR A 143 -8.22 -13.40 4.44
N TYR A 144 -6.95 -13.24 4.06
CA TYR A 144 -6.53 -13.07 2.67
C TYR A 144 -6.86 -14.29 1.81
N TRP A 145 -6.58 -15.50 2.31
CA TRP A 145 -6.89 -16.74 1.60
C TRP A 145 -8.40 -16.89 1.34
N LEU A 146 -9.23 -16.67 2.36
CA LEU A 146 -10.69 -16.74 2.21
C LEU A 146 -11.24 -15.70 1.22
N LEU A 147 -10.67 -14.49 1.22
CA LEU A 147 -11.07 -13.45 0.27
C LEU A 147 -10.65 -13.82 -1.17
N ARG A 148 -9.46 -14.41 -1.34
CA ARG A 148 -8.98 -14.90 -2.64
C ARG A 148 -9.84 -16.05 -3.18
N GLU A 149 -10.22 -17.00 -2.35
CA GLU A 149 -11.03 -18.16 -2.75
C GLU A 149 -12.43 -17.75 -3.26
N ARG A 150 -12.94 -16.58 -2.81
CA ARG A 150 -14.20 -16.01 -3.29
C ARG A 150 -14.06 -15.37 -4.66
N ASP A 151 -12.94 -14.69 -4.94
CA ASP A 151 -12.66 -14.13 -6.26
C ASP A 151 -12.53 -15.25 -7.32
N ASP A 152 -11.84 -16.34 -6.98
CA ASP A 152 -11.55 -17.45 -7.90
C ASP A 152 -12.82 -18.29 -8.23
N ARG A 153 -13.90 -18.16 -7.44
CA ARG A 153 -15.20 -18.85 -7.71
C ARG A 153 -16.14 -18.07 -8.62
N ILE A 154 -15.87 -16.80 -8.90
CA ILE A 154 -16.75 -15.92 -9.69
C ILE A 154 -16.27 -15.80 -11.15
N VAL A 155 -15.05 -16.29 -11.45
CA VAL A 155 -14.48 -16.40 -12.81
C VAL A 155 -14.73 -17.80 -13.35
#